data_AF-A0AAV8P8L1-F1
#
_entry.id   AF-A0AAV8P8L1-F1
#
_cell.length_a   1.000
_cell.length_b   1.000
_cell.length_c   1.000
_cell.angle_alpha   90.00
_cell.angle_beta   90.00
_cell.angle_gamma   90.00
#
_symmetry.space_group_name_H-M   'P 1'
#
loop_
_entity.id
_entity.type
_entity.pdbx_description
1 polymer ?
#
loop_
_entity_poly.entity_id
_entity_poly.type
_entity_poly.pdbx_seq_one_letter_code
_entity_poly.pdbx_strand_id
1 'polypeptide(L)'
;MRRKQWPSPETARCTRAQRTGGSVWTRSLAEEGRWRWHRLVATLERHWSAVNSGDGAVLYSGACDRSILMWEREESAGHMAVAGALRGHMKAILRVACVDDVLLSGSSDRTVRIWRREGER
;
A
#
# COMPACT_ATOMS: atom_id res chain seq x y z
N MET A 1 37.46 -16.77 -36.68
CA MET A 1 36.71 -15.49 -36.62
C MET A 1 35.36 -15.69 -37.26
N ARG A 2 34.27 -15.76 -36.48
CA ARG A 2 32.90 -15.87 -37.01
C ARG A 2 32.10 -14.68 -36.52
N ARG A 3 31.53 -13.94 -37.48
CA ARG A 3 30.76 -12.72 -37.27
C ARG A 3 29.52 -13.04 -36.44
N LYS A 4 29.25 -12.21 -35.42
CA LYS A 4 28.02 -12.25 -34.63
C LYS A 4 26.85 -11.94 -35.56
N GLN A 5 25.91 -12.86 -35.65
CA GLN A 5 24.63 -12.66 -36.31
C GLN A 5 23.57 -12.67 -35.21
N TRP A 6 22.91 -11.53 -35.01
CA TRP A 6 21.87 -11.36 -33.99
C TRP A 6 20.51 -11.73 -34.60
N PRO A 7 19.70 -12.62 -33.98
CA PRO A 7 18.33 -12.83 -34.43
C PRO A 7 17.41 -11.68 -33.98
N SER A 8 16.50 -11.31 -34.88
CA SER A 8 15.51 -10.24 -34.80
C SER A 8 14.51 -10.37 -33.64
N PRO A 9 13.90 -9.26 -33.18
CA PRO A 9 13.07 -9.23 -31.99
C PRO A 9 11.60 -9.53 -32.31
N GLU A 10 11.26 -10.77 -32.67
CA GLU A 10 9.86 -11.17 -32.81
C GLU A 10 9.66 -12.64 -32.45
N THR A 11 9.28 -12.88 -31.20
CA THR A 11 8.24 -13.82 -30.73
C THR A 11 8.41 -14.05 -29.23
N ALA A 12 8.09 -13.05 -28.42
CA ALA A 12 7.72 -13.29 -27.03
C ALA A 12 6.36 -14.02 -27.04
N ARG A 13 6.39 -15.35 -27.22
CA ARG A 13 5.23 -16.18 -26.93
C ARG A 13 4.92 -15.99 -25.45
N CYS A 14 3.78 -15.38 -25.17
CA CYS A 14 3.19 -15.34 -23.84
C CYS A 14 2.84 -16.78 -23.45
N THR A 15 3.77 -17.48 -22.80
CA THR A 15 3.43 -18.74 -22.15
C THR A 15 2.58 -18.39 -20.94
N ARG A 16 1.31 -18.79 -21.03
CA ARG A 16 0.29 -18.74 -19.99
C ARG A 16 0.91 -19.01 -18.61
N ALA A 17 1.02 -17.98 -17.79
CA ALA A 17 1.41 -18.13 -16.40
C ALA A 17 0.36 -19.03 -15.72
N GLN A 18 0.76 -20.24 -15.35
CA GLN A 18 -0.05 -21.08 -14.49
C GLN A 18 -0.08 -20.43 -13.11
N ARG A 19 -1.28 -20.06 -12.69
CA ARG A 19 -1.55 -19.37 -11.44
C ARG A 19 -1.59 -20.41 -10.32
N THR A 20 -0.51 -20.53 -9.56
CA THR A 20 -0.52 -21.19 -8.26
C THR A 20 0.12 -20.25 -7.23
N GLY A 21 -0.67 -19.77 -6.27
CA GLY A 21 -0.17 -19.16 -5.04
C GLY A 21 0.46 -17.76 -5.12
N GLY A 22 -0.38 -16.72 -5.19
CA GLY A 22 -0.23 -15.49 -4.39
C GLY A 22 1.03 -14.62 -4.45
N SER A 23 1.99 -14.84 -5.35
CA SER A 23 3.23 -14.04 -5.39
C SER A 23 3.36 -13.24 -6.69
N VAL A 24 3.70 -11.96 -6.56
CA VAL A 24 3.94 -11.04 -7.68
C VAL A 24 5.44 -10.77 -7.79
N TRP A 25 5.97 -10.83 -9.01
CA TRP A 25 7.40 -10.75 -9.30
C TRP A 25 7.73 -9.37 -9.87
N THR A 26 8.82 -8.75 -9.40
CA THR A 26 9.44 -7.62 -10.11
C THR A 26 10.95 -7.85 -10.15
N ARG A 27 11.55 -7.69 -11.33
CA ARG A 27 12.99 -7.86 -11.55
C ARG A 27 13.66 -6.51 -11.44
N SER A 28 14.39 -6.26 -10.35
CA SER A 28 15.33 -5.14 -10.28
C SER A 28 16.66 -5.61 -10.86
N LEU A 29 17.24 -4.82 -11.78
CA LEU A 29 18.46 -5.17 -12.52
C LEU A 29 19.76 -4.86 -11.76
N ALA A 30 19.70 -4.39 -10.51
CA ALA A 30 20.86 -3.78 -9.86
C ALA A 30 21.70 -4.68 -8.96
N GLU A 31 21.23 -5.84 -8.49
CA GLU A 31 22.01 -6.65 -7.54
C GLU A 31 21.82 -8.15 -7.83
N GLU A 32 22.93 -8.86 -8.02
CA GLU A 32 22.96 -10.30 -8.24
C GLU A 32 22.18 -11.03 -7.13
N GLY A 33 21.03 -11.60 -7.51
CA GLY A 33 20.51 -12.84 -6.94
C GLY A 33 19.76 -12.79 -5.60
N ARG A 34 19.56 -11.64 -4.96
CA ARG A 34 18.80 -11.60 -3.68
C ARG A 34 17.33 -11.26 -3.88
N TRP A 35 16.51 -12.29 -4.02
CA TRP A 35 15.05 -12.15 -3.96
C TRP A 35 14.61 -11.69 -2.57
N ARG A 36 13.84 -10.59 -2.50
CA ARG A 36 13.07 -10.23 -1.31
C ARG A 36 11.64 -10.72 -1.53
N TRP A 37 11.18 -11.59 -0.64
CA TRP A 37 9.82 -12.14 -0.69
C TRP A 37 8.94 -11.39 0.29
N HIS A 38 7.69 -11.15 -0.09
CA HIS A 38 6.67 -10.67 0.83
C HIS A 38 5.82 -11.86 1.29
N ARG A 39 5.58 -11.97 2.59
CA ARG A 39 4.69 -12.96 3.19
C ARG A 39 3.51 -12.25 3.83
N LEU A 40 2.30 -12.78 3.64
CA LEU A 40 1.12 -12.32 4.37
C LEU A 40 1.32 -12.63 5.86
N VAL A 41 1.36 -11.58 6.69
CA VAL A 41 1.53 -11.68 8.15
C VAL A 41 0.23 -11.40 8.91
N ALA A 42 -0.63 -10.54 8.37
CA ALA A 42 -1.93 -10.20 8.95
C ALA A 42 -2.86 -9.61 7.88
N THR A 43 -4.17 -9.77 8.08
CA THR A 43 -5.21 -9.13 7.27
C THR A 43 -5.97 -8.14 8.14
N LEU A 44 -6.12 -6.90 7.66
CA LEU A 44 -6.87 -5.86 8.36
C LEU A 44 -8.36 -5.96 8.00
N GLU A 45 -9.10 -6.82 8.70
CA GLU A 45 -10.47 -7.21 8.32
C GLU A 45 -11.56 -6.16 8.59
N ARG A 46 -11.21 -5.03 9.22
CA ARG A 46 -12.18 -3.98 9.58
C ARG A 46 -12.40 -2.92 8.50
N HIS A 47 -11.69 -3.01 7.37
CA HIS A 47 -11.65 -1.92 6.40
C HIS A 47 -11.66 -2.41 4.95
N TRP A 48 -12.71 -2.07 4.22
CA TRP A 48 -12.98 -2.58 2.86
C TRP A 48 -12.34 -1.74 1.75
N SER A 49 -11.16 -1.13 1.99
CA SER A 49 -10.61 -0.12 1.09
C SER A 49 -9.09 -0.18 0.92
N ALA A 50 -8.61 0.51 -0.12
CA ALA A 50 -7.20 0.64 -0.46
C ALA A 50 -6.42 1.33 0.68
N VAL A 51 -5.42 0.62 1.20
CA VAL A 51 -4.40 1.16 2.12
C VAL A 51 -3.45 2.02 1.29
N ASN A 52 -3.23 3.28 1.66
CA ASN A 52 -2.49 4.21 0.81
C ASN A 52 -1.18 4.74 1.42
N SER A 53 -1.03 4.86 2.75
CA SER A 53 0.19 5.47 3.32
C SER A 53 0.35 5.25 4.83
N GLY A 54 1.58 5.33 5.32
CA GLY A 54 1.94 5.36 6.74
C GLY A 54 3.34 5.91 6.98
N ASP A 55 3.64 6.33 8.20
CA ASP A 55 4.95 6.91 8.62
C ASP A 55 5.88 5.87 9.29
N GLY A 56 5.49 4.58 9.26
CA GLY A 56 6.23 3.47 9.86
C GLY A 56 5.78 3.12 11.28
N ALA A 57 5.18 4.06 12.01
CA ALA A 57 4.54 3.82 13.30
C ALA A 57 3.03 3.66 13.16
N VAL A 58 2.44 4.42 12.24
CA VAL A 58 1.00 4.53 12.02
C VAL A 58 0.70 4.27 10.56
N LEU A 59 -0.30 3.45 10.30
CA LEU A 59 -0.84 3.20 8.97
C LEU A 59 -2.22 3.83 8.86
N TYR A 60 -2.47 4.52 7.75
CA TYR A 60 -3.76 5.14 7.47
C TYR A 60 -4.44 4.46 6.28
N SER A 61 -5.70 4.11 6.47
CA SER A 61 -6.54 3.54 5.43
C SER A 61 -7.81 4.37 5.28
N GLY A 62 -8.08 4.92 4.09
CA GLY A 62 -9.30 5.67 3.82
C GLY A 62 -10.35 4.81 3.13
N ALA A 63 -11.60 4.82 3.59
CA ALA A 63 -12.70 3.98 3.10
C ALA A 63 -13.80 4.75 2.37
N CYS A 64 -14.57 3.99 1.61
CA CYS A 64 -15.77 4.46 0.91
C CYS A 64 -16.95 4.69 1.86
N ASP A 65 -16.88 4.20 3.09
CA ASP A 65 -17.82 4.54 4.18
C ASP A 65 -17.57 5.93 4.79
N ARG A 66 -16.62 6.68 4.22
CA ARG A 66 -16.21 8.04 4.58
C ARG A 66 -15.30 8.12 5.81
N SER A 67 -14.88 6.97 6.35
CA SER A 67 -13.94 6.92 7.46
C SER A 67 -12.50 6.81 6.96
N ILE A 68 -11.57 7.27 7.79
CA ILE A 68 -10.16 6.95 7.66
C ILE A 68 -9.76 6.26 8.95
N LEU A 69 -9.40 4.98 8.88
CA LEU A 69 -8.90 4.26 10.04
C LEU A 69 -7.40 4.48 10.21
N MET A 70 -7.03 4.61 11.47
CA MET A 70 -5.68 4.72 11.96
C MET A 70 -5.31 3.39 12.61
N TRP A 71 -4.18 2.85 12.20
CA TRP A 71 -3.67 1.58 12.66
C TRP A 71 -2.31 1.79 13.30
N GLU A 72 -2.14 1.32 14.53
CA GLU A 72 -0.88 1.39 15.25
C GLU A 72 -0.35 -0.01 15.50
N ARG A 73 0.98 -0.12 15.57
CA ARG A 73 1.63 -1.39 15.86
C ARG A 73 1.43 -1.75 17.33
N GLU A 74 0.81 -2.90 17.56
CA GLU A 74 0.72 -3.45 18.90
C GLU A 74 2.00 -4.25 19.18
N GLU A 75 2.83 -3.76 20.11
CA GLU A 75 4.15 -4.32 20.39
C GLU A 75 4.09 -5.76 20.94
N SER A 76 3.05 -6.09 21.71
CA SER A 76 2.81 -7.41 22.28
C SER A 76 2.46 -8.48 21.24
N ALA A 77 1.78 -8.10 20.16
CA ALA A 77 1.18 -9.03 19.20
C ALA A 77 1.88 -9.05 17.84
N GLY A 78 2.80 -8.10 17.59
CA GLY A 78 3.54 -8.00 16.33
C GLY A 78 2.66 -7.70 15.12
N HIS A 79 1.42 -7.24 15.34
CA HIS A 79 0.45 -6.90 14.30
C HIS A 79 -0.06 -5.46 14.46
N MET A 80 -0.80 -4.97 13.47
CA MET A 80 -1.41 -3.64 13.51
C MET A 80 -2.84 -3.73 14.07
N ALA A 81 -3.17 -2.90 15.05
CA ALA A 81 -4.49 -2.78 15.65
C ALA A 81 -5.12 -1.41 15.29
N VAL A 82 -6.45 -1.33 15.25
CA VAL A 82 -7.15 -0.05 15.03
C VAL A 82 -6.97 0.81 16.27
N ALA A 83 -6.28 1.94 16.12
CA ALA A 83 -6.09 2.93 17.18
C ALA A 83 -7.16 4.03 17.15
N GLY A 84 -7.77 4.27 15.99
CA GLY A 84 -8.81 5.29 15.87
C GLY A 84 -9.41 5.43 14.48
N ALA A 85 -10.37 6.34 14.37
CA ALA A 85 -11.05 6.65 13.11
C ALA A 85 -11.24 8.16 12.97
N LEU A 86 -10.80 8.71 11.85
CA LEU A 86 -11.07 10.09 11.46
C LEU A 86 -12.36 10.13 10.65
N ARG A 87 -13.29 11.00 11.06
CA ARG A 87 -14.59 11.20 10.43
C ARG A 87 -14.81 12.67 10.15
N GLY A 88 -15.47 12.96 9.04
CA GLY A 88 -15.84 14.33 8.69
C GLY A 88 -16.09 14.55 7.21
N HIS A 89 -15.51 13.72 6.34
CA HIS A 89 -15.88 13.72 4.92
C HIS A 89 -17.32 13.30 4.71
N MET A 90 -17.97 13.92 3.72
CA MET A 90 -19.38 13.63 3.40
C MET A 90 -19.52 12.50 2.38
N LYS A 91 -18.44 12.16 1.65
CA LYS A 91 -18.39 11.09 0.64
C LYS A 91 -17.10 10.28 0.75
N ALA A 92 -17.01 9.23 -0.07
CA ALA A 92 -15.91 8.27 -0.09
C ALA A 92 -14.53 8.93 -0.13
N ILE A 93 -13.60 8.38 0.64
CA ILE A 93 -12.19 8.77 0.60
C ILE A 93 -11.56 8.13 -0.63
N LEU A 94 -10.99 8.97 -1.50
CA LEU A 94 -10.39 8.52 -2.77
C LEU A 94 -8.88 8.34 -2.64
N ARG A 95 -8.24 9.14 -1.79
CA ARG A 95 -6.80 9.14 -1.52
C ARG A 95 -6.51 9.60 -0.10
N VAL A 96 -5.49 9.01 0.50
CA VAL A 96 -4.82 9.55 1.69
C VAL A 96 -3.32 9.63 1.45
N ALA A 97 -2.68 10.68 1.96
CA ALA A 97 -1.23 10.88 1.89
C ALA A 97 -0.74 11.41 3.25
N CYS A 98 0.38 10.87 3.73
CA CYS A 98 1.01 11.33 4.96
C CYS A 98 2.29 12.10 4.60
N VAL A 99 2.47 13.29 5.17
CA VAL A 99 3.69 14.10 5.05
C VAL A 99 3.98 14.66 6.44
N ASP A 100 5.14 14.29 7.00
CA ASP A 100 5.58 14.67 8.34
C ASP A 100 4.51 14.40 9.43
N ASP A 101 4.03 15.44 10.11
CA ASP A 101 3.02 15.38 11.18
C ASP A 101 1.57 15.48 10.67
N VAL A 102 1.39 15.51 9.35
CA VAL A 102 0.12 15.85 8.71
C VAL A 102 -0.37 14.72 7.80
N LEU A 103 -1.65 14.39 7.98
CA LEU A 103 -2.39 13.53 7.07
C LEU A 103 -3.29 14.37 6.17
N LEU A 104 -3.21 14.13 4.86
CA LEU A 104 -4.09 14.71 3.85
C LEU A 104 -5.07 13.65 3.37
N SER A 105 -6.35 14.00 3.25
CA SER A 105 -7.37 13.13 2.68
C SER A 105 -8.19 13.84 1.61
N GLY A 106 -8.21 13.26 0.41
CA GLY A 106 -9.05 13.72 -0.70
C GLY A 106 -10.31 12.86 -0.80
N SER A 107 -11.48 13.51 -0.89
CA SER A 107 -12.78 12.83 -0.98
C SER A 107 -13.56 13.22 -2.23
N SER A 108 -14.47 12.34 -2.63
CA SER A 108 -15.49 12.61 -3.65
C SER A 108 -16.45 13.76 -3.28
N ASP A 109 -16.42 14.23 -2.03
CA ASP A 109 -17.19 15.41 -1.59
C ASP A 109 -16.64 16.74 -2.12
N ARG A 110 -15.59 16.69 -2.96
CA ARG A 110 -14.89 17.84 -3.54
C ARG A 110 -14.09 18.63 -2.52
N THR A 111 -13.73 18.01 -1.39
CA THR A 111 -12.87 18.61 -0.37
C THR A 111 -11.60 17.80 -0.16
N VAL A 112 -10.55 18.51 0.24
CA VAL A 112 -9.35 17.94 0.84
C VAL A 112 -9.37 18.34 2.31
N ARG A 113 -9.15 17.39 3.21
CA ARG A 113 -9.01 17.65 4.64
C ARG A 113 -7.59 17.37 5.09
N ILE A 114 -7.20 18.16 6.08
CA ILE A 114 -5.90 18.13 6.71
C ILE A 114 -6.12 17.71 8.16
N TRP A 115 -5.41 16.70 8.61
CA TRP A 115 -5.49 16.17 9.97
C TRP A 115 -4.12 16.26 10.61
N ARG A 116 -4.09 16.73 11.85
CA ARG A 116 -2.93 16.64 12.73
C ARG A 116 -3.30 15.77 13.92
N ARG A 117 -2.34 14.99 14.39
CA ARG A 117 -2.46 14.29 15.66
C ARG A 117 -2.21 15.31 16.76
N GLU A 118 -3.20 15.59 17.60
CA GLU A 118 -2.93 16.30 18.85
C GLU A 118 -2.27 15.30 19.81
N GLY A 119 -1.04 15.58 20.22
CA GLY A 119 -0.37 14.81 21.26
C GLY A 119 -0.98 15.12 22.62
N GLU A 120 -1.01 14.11 23.49
CA GLU A 120 -1.31 14.30 24.90
C GLU A 120 -0.24 15.24 25.50
N ARG A 121 -0.69 16.33 26.13
CA ARG A 121 0.18 17.30 26.81
C ARG A 121 0.63 16.78 28.17
#